data_AF-A0AAD0QIM8-F1
#
_entry.id   AF-A0AAD0QIM8-F1
#
_cell.length_a   1.000
_cell.length_b   1.000
_cell.length_c   1.000
_cell.angle_alpha   90.00
_cell.angle_beta   90.00
_cell.angle_gamma   90.00
#
_symmetry.space_group_name_H-M   'P 1'
#
loop_
_entity.id
_entity.type
_entity.pdbx_description
1 polymer ?
#
loop_
_entity_poly.entity_id
_entity_poly.type
_entity_poly.pdbx_seq_one_letter_code
_entity_poly.pdbx_strand_id
1 'polypeptide(L)'
;MTELIKCPNCDNKILSRMGTICPNCGFTVGYFNGDRRRKDYGKLFALTVFAPFFSFFTIIFAQINFYSFIIAIILAVFLAIKSCPINFKTVFATNFERLFFWNIWIFSNIFLSVIVFNIISKSI
;
A
#
# COMPACT_ATOMS: atom_id res chain seq x y z
N MET A 1 30.29 10.81 1.94
CA MET A 1 30.78 10.38 3.27
C MET A 1 29.95 9.19 3.72
N THR A 2 30.59 8.10 4.12
CA THR A 2 29.90 6.89 4.60
C THR A 2 29.55 7.09 6.07
N GLU A 3 28.26 7.26 6.37
CA GLU A 3 27.79 7.40 7.76
C GLU A 3 27.84 6.05 8.49
N LEU A 4 28.28 6.09 9.74
CA LEU A 4 28.31 4.94 10.65
C LEU A 4 27.10 5.03 11.58
N ILE A 5 26.30 3.97 11.63
CA ILE A 5 25.16 3.83 12.54
C ILE A 5 25.48 2.81 13.62
N LYS A 6 24.84 2.92 14.79
CA LYS A 6 24.88 1.87 15.80
C LYS A 6 23.96 0.73 15.39
N CYS A 7 24.45 -0.50 15.49
CA CYS A 7 23.64 -1.68 15.27
C CYS A 7 22.55 -1.74 16.36
N PRO A 8 21.26 -1.85 16.00
CA PRO A 8 20.17 -1.85 16.98
C PRO A 8 20.16 -3.07 17.91
N ASN A 9 20.94 -4.11 17.58
CA ASN A 9 20.95 -5.37 18.33
C ASN A 9 22.17 -5.54 19.25
N CYS A 10 23.29 -4.88 18.95
CA CYS A 10 24.53 -5.06 19.70
C CYS A 10 25.36 -3.77 19.87
N ASP A 11 24.77 -2.62 19.51
CA ASP A 11 25.38 -1.27 19.56
C ASP A 11 26.71 -1.08 18.82
N ASN A 12 27.19 -2.10 18.10
CA ASN A 12 28.41 -2.02 17.31
C ASN A 12 28.25 -1.03 16.14
N LYS A 13 29.31 -0.29 15.81
CA LYS A 13 29.28 0.68 14.71
C LYS A 13 29.35 -0.07 13.38
N ILE A 14 28.30 0.06 12.57
CA ILE A 14 28.20 -0.53 11.24
C ILE A 14 27.96 0.55 10.19
N LEU A 15 28.32 0.27 8.94
CA LEU A 15 28.03 1.16 7.83
C LEU A 15 26.51 1.29 7.65
N SER A 16 26.02 2.51 7.42
CA SER A 16 24.60 2.78 7.14
C SER A 16 24.14 2.26 5.77
N ARG A 17 25.04 1.64 4.99
CA ARG A 17 24.77 1.14 3.66
C ARG A 17 23.84 -0.06 3.73
N MET A 18 22.82 -0.04 2.89
CA MET A 18 21.93 -1.16 2.65
C MET A 18 22.72 -2.43 2.28
N GLY A 19 22.33 -3.56 2.88
CA GLY A 19 23.01 -4.85 2.68
C GLY A 19 24.22 -5.07 3.60
N THR A 20 24.61 -4.10 4.43
CA THR A 20 25.66 -4.30 5.44
C THR A 20 25.18 -5.30 6.49
N ILE A 21 25.95 -6.36 6.72
CA ILE A 21 25.69 -7.34 7.79
C ILE A 21 26.57 -6.98 8.97
N CYS A 22 26.00 -6.88 10.17
CA CYS A 22 26.75 -6.64 11.38
C CYS A 22 27.64 -7.87 11.67
N PRO A 23 28.96 -7.71 11.79
CA PRO A 23 29.87 -8.84 11.98
C PRO A 23 29.72 -9.50 13.36
N ASN A 24 29.13 -8.80 14.34
CA ASN A 24 29.03 -9.30 15.71
C ASN A 24 27.73 -10.08 15.98
N CYS A 25 26.61 -9.65 15.40
CA CYS A 25 25.30 -10.23 15.70
C CYS A 25 24.50 -10.67 14.46
N GLY A 26 25.08 -10.56 13.26
CA GLY A 26 24.42 -10.96 12.01
C GLY A 26 23.27 -10.05 11.55
N PHE A 27 23.01 -8.93 12.24
CA PHE A 27 21.96 -7.99 11.86
C PHE A 27 22.24 -7.37 10.49
N THR A 28 21.34 -7.55 9.52
CA THR A 28 21.44 -6.96 8.18
C THR A 28 20.75 -5.61 8.12
N VAL A 29 21.44 -4.59 7.61
CA VAL A 29 20.86 -3.27 7.31
C VAL A 29 19.96 -3.38 6.08
N GLY A 30 18.67 -3.63 6.30
CA GLY A 30 17.65 -3.63 5.26
C GLY A 30 17.13 -2.23 4.94
N TYR A 31 16.46 -2.10 3.79
CA TYR A 31 15.84 -0.84 3.32
C TYR A 31 14.94 -0.17 4.38
N PHE A 32 14.23 -1.02 5.13
CA PHE A 32 13.18 -0.65 6.06
C PHE A 32 13.66 -0.51 7.51
N ASN A 33 14.96 -0.68 7.78
CA ASN A 33 15.49 -0.67 9.15
C ASN A 33 15.73 0.75 9.70
N GLY A 34 15.72 1.79 8.87
CA GLY A 34 16.12 3.14 9.29
C GLY A 34 14.99 4.06 9.76
N ASP A 35 13.83 4.08 9.08
CA ASP A 35 12.86 5.18 9.24
C ASP A 35 11.41 4.67 9.28
N ARG A 36 10.67 5.06 10.32
CA ARG A 36 9.24 4.75 10.50
C ARG A 36 8.42 5.22 9.30
N ARG A 37 8.78 6.37 8.73
CA ARG A 37 8.17 6.93 7.52
C ARG A 37 8.28 5.99 6.31
N ARG A 38 9.41 5.29 6.15
CA ARG A 38 9.63 4.35 5.03
C ARG A 38 8.72 3.13 5.12
N LYS A 39 8.49 2.62 6.33
CA LYS A 39 7.55 1.51 6.55
C LYS A 39 6.11 1.94 6.21
N ASP A 40 5.72 3.13 6.65
CA ASP A 40 4.39 3.68 6.37
C ASP A 40 4.20 3.99 4.88
N TYR A 41 5.26 4.44 4.18
CA TYR A 41 5.25 4.62 2.72
C TYR A 41 5.07 3.30 1.98
N GLY A 42 5.82 2.26 2.35
CA GLY A 42 5.66 0.93 1.76
C GLY A 42 4.24 0.38 1.97
N LYS A 43 3.68 0.62 3.16
CA LYS A 43 2.29 0.24 3.48
C LYS A 43 1.28 1.00 2.61
N LEU A 44 1.42 2.33 2.49
CA LEU A 44 0.56 3.13 1.62
C LEU A 44 0.64 2.62 0.17
N PHE A 45 1.85 2.45 -0.36
CA PHE A 45 2.05 1.97 -1.72
C PHE A 45 1.39 0.62 -1.97
N ALA A 46 1.65 -0.35 -1.09
CA ALA A 46 1.03 -1.67 -1.20
C ALA A 46 -0.50 -1.57 -1.14
N LEU A 47 -1.04 -0.75 -0.24
CA LEU A 47 -2.47 -0.68 -0.01
C LEU A 47 -3.18 0.11 -1.12
N THR A 48 -2.57 1.13 -1.72
CA THR A 48 -3.13 1.87 -2.86
C THR A 48 -3.06 1.06 -4.17
N VAL A 49 -2.03 0.24 -4.36
CA VAL A 49 -1.86 -0.55 -5.59
C VAL A 49 -2.58 -1.90 -5.52
N PHE A 50 -2.39 -2.69 -4.46
CA PHE A 50 -2.95 -4.05 -4.39
C PHE A 50 -4.43 -4.10 -4.02
N ALA A 51 -4.94 -3.14 -3.22
CA ALA A 51 -6.35 -3.12 -2.85
C ALA A 51 -7.30 -3.06 -4.06
N PRO A 52 -7.10 -2.18 -5.06
CA PRO A 52 -7.99 -2.16 -6.22
C PRO A 52 -7.90 -3.43 -7.07
N PHE A 53 -6.73 -4.07 -7.20
CA PHE A 53 -6.62 -5.36 -7.86
C PHE A 53 -7.42 -6.45 -7.13
N PHE A 54 -7.29 -6.51 -5.81
CA PHE A 54 -8.04 -7.48 -5.01
C PHE A 54 -9.56 -7.25 -5.11
N SER A 55 -9.99 -5.99 -5.01
CA SER A 55 -11.39 -5.61 -5.21
C SER A 55 -11.91 -5.98 -6.61
N PHE A 56 -11.12 -5.73 -7.65
CA PHE A 56 -11.47 -6.08 -9.03
C PHE A 56 -11.76 -7.58 -9.18
N PHE A 57 -10.82 -8.44 -8.79
CA PHE A 57 -11.03 -9.89 -8.88
C PHE A 57 -12.22 -10.34 -8.05
N THR A 58 -12.35 -9.84 -6.82
CA THR A 58 -13.46 -10.21 -5.94
C THR A 58 -14.81 -9.86 -6.56
N ILE A 59 -14.95 -8.66 -7.13
CA ILE A 59 -16.17 -8.21 -7.82
C ILE A 59 -16.49 -9.11 -9.03
N ILE A 60 -15.48 -9.41 -9.86
CA ILE A 60 -15.65 -10.23 -11.06
C ILE A 60 -16.07 -11.66 -10.72
N PHE A 61 -15.49 -12.28 -9.69
CA PHE A 61 -15.88 -13.65 -9.32
C PHE A 61 -17.20 -13.69 -8.54
N ALA A 62 -17.49 -12.67 -7.74
CA ALA A 62 -18.70 -12.60 -6.94
C ALA A 62 -19.97 -12.30 -7.75
N GLN A 63 -19.86 -11.83 -9.01
CA GLN A 63 -21.01 -11.46 -9.85
C GLN A 63 -21.97 -12.62 -10.16
N ILE A 64 -21.57 -13.87 -9.91
CA ILE A 64 -22.39 -15.07 -10.17
C ILE A 64 -23.59 -15.14 -9.20
N ASN A 65 -23.43 -14.64 -7.97
CA ASN A 65 -24.47 -14.67 -6.95
C ASN A 65 -24.70 -13.26 -6.38
N PHE A 66 -25.96 -12.81 -6.39
CA PHE A 66 -26.35 -11.47 -5.92
C PHE A 66 -25.87 -11.17 -4.49
N TYR A 67 -25.98 -12.14 -3.57
CA TYR A 67 -25.53 -11.95 -2.19
C TYR A 67 -24.01 -11.79 -2.09
N SER A 68 -23.25 -12.63 -2.81
CA SER A 68 -21.80 -12.54 -2.88
C SER A 68 -21.35 -11.22 -3.51
N PHE A 69 -22.07 -10.76 -4.53
CA PHE A 69 -21.80 -9.50 -5.22
C PHE A 69 -21.94 -8.29 -4.29
N ILE A 70 -23.01 -8.24 -3.47
CA ILE A 70 -23.17 -7.19 -2.45
C ILE A 70 -22.01 -7.20 -1.45
N ILE A 71 -21.62 -8.38 -0.97
CA ILE A 71 -20.48 -8.51 -0.03
C ILE A 71 -19.18 -8.01 -0.68
N ALA A 72 -18.96 -8.33 -1.95
CA ALA A 72 -17.80 -7.86 -2.69
C ALA A 72 -17.77 -6.33 -2.83
N ILE A 73 -18.91 -5.69 -3.07
CA ILE A 73 -19.01 -4.22 -3.11
C ILE A 73 -18.68 -3.63 -1.74
N ILE A 74 -19.23 -4.17 -0.65
CA ILE A 74 -18.95 -3.69 0.71
C ILE A 74 -17.46 -3.80 1.02
N LEU A 75 -16.83 -4.92 0.66
CA LEU A 75 -15.39 -5.12 0.83
C LEU A 75 -14.57 -4.13 -0.01
N ALA A 76 -14.98 -3.89 -1.26
CA ALA A 76 -14.31 -2.94 -2.14
C ALA A 76 -14.37 -1.51 -1.58
N VAL A 77 -15.53 -1.08 -1.05
CA VAL A 77 -15.69 0.23 -0.39
C VAL A 77 -14.84 0.31 0.87
N PHE A 78 -14.82 -0.73 1.70
CA PHE A 78 -13.97 -0.79 2.89
C PHE A 78 -12.48 -0.62 2.55
N LEU A 79 -12.02 -1.34 1.53
CA LEU A 79 -10.65 -1.25 1.03
C LEU A 79 -10.35 0.13 0.41
N ALA A 80 -11.31 0.74 -0.28
CA ALA A 80 -11.19 2.10 -0.82
C ALA A 80 -10.98 3.14 0.30
N ILE A 81 -11.74 3.03 1.40
CA ILE A 81 -11.60 3.91 2.57
C ILE A 81 -10.23 3.71 3.24
N LYS A 82 -9.81 2.46 3.44
CA LYS A 82 -8.51 2.15 4.05
C LYS A 82 -7.33 2.62 3.19
N SER A 83 -7.44 2.50 1.87
CA SER A 83 -6.42 2.90 0.88
C SER A 83 -6.36 4.40 0.59
N CYS A 84 -7.27 5.18 1.16
CA CYS A 84 -7.34 6.61 0.91
C CYS A 84 -6.03 7.31 1.33
N PRO A 85 -5.39 8.09 0.44
CA PRO A 85 -4.17 8.86 0.74
C PRO A 85 -4.30 9.80 1.95
N ILE A 86 -5.53 10.21 2.29
CA ILE A 86 -5.85 11.04 3.47
C ILE A 86 -5.41 10.38 4.78
N ASN A 87 -5.43 9.04 4.86
CA ASN A 87 -5.03 8.30 6.07
C ASN A 87 -3.51 8.31 6.30
N PHE A 88 -2.73 8.78 5.31
CA PHE A 88 -1.27 8.75 5.31
C PHE A 88 -0.65 10.14 5.09
N LYS A 89 -1.36 11.22 5.47
CA LYS A 89 -0.93 12.62 5.27
C LYS A 89 0.51 12.92 5.73
N THR A 90 0.98 12.25 6.77
CA THR A 90 2.32 12.43 7.38
C THR A 90 3.44 11.74 6.61
N VAL A 91 3.13 10.93 5.60
CA VAL A 91 4.10 10.10 4.88
C VAL A 91 4.69 10.81 3.66
N PHE A 92 3.95 11.73 3.06
CA PHE A 92 4.35 12.46 1.85
C PHE A 92 5.45 13.50 2.15
N ALA A 93 6.62 13.41 1.50
CA ALA A 93 7.63 14.48 1.57
C ALA A 93 7.36 15.58 0.57
N THR A 94 6.84 15.21 -0.60
CA THR A 94 6.71 16.12 -1.74
C THR A 94 5.26 16.25 -2.14
N ASN A 95 4.92 17.42 -2.70
CA ASN A 95 3.60 17.65 -3.29
C ASN A 95 3.33 16.70 -4.46
N PHE A 96 4.40 16.28 -5.17
CA PHE A 96 4.32 15.30 -6.26
C PHE A 96 3.86 13.92 -5.77
N GLU A 97 4.45 13.38 -4.70
CA GLU A 97 4.02 12.09 -4.13
C GLU A 97 2.55 12.12 -3.74
N ARG A 98 2.13 13.19 -3.06
CA ARG A 98 0.72 13.37 -2.67
C ARG A 98 -0.19 13.34 -3.89
N LEU A 99 0.14 14.09 -4.93
CA LEU A 99 -0.64 14.16 -6.17
C LEU A 99 -0.66 12.79 -6.89
N PHE A 100 0.47 12.09 -6.95
CA PHE A 100 0.59 10.78 -7.58
C PHE A 100 -0.33 9.74 -6.92
N PHE A 101 -0.27 9.59 -5.60
CA PHE A 101 -1.11 8.62 -4.89
C PHE A 101 -2.60 8.96 -4.95
N TRP A 102 -2.94 10.26 -4.95
CA TRP A 102 -4.31 10.70 -5.19
C TRP A 102 -4.83 10.32 -6.57
N ASN A 103 -4.03 10.52 -7.62
CA ASN A 103 -4.41 10.14 -8.98
C ASN A 103 -4.65 8.63 -9.10
N ILE A 104 -3.74 7.81 -8.59
CA ILE A 104 -3.89 6.34 -8.62
C ILE A 104 -5.15 5.91 -7.88
N TRP A 105 -5.38 6.46 -6.68
CA TRP A 105 -6.54 6.10 -5.87
C TRP A 105 -7.85 6.52 -6.55
N ILE A 106 -7.96 7.74 -7.06
CA ILE A 106 -9.16 8.21 -7.78
C ILE A 106 -9.42 7.34 -9.00
N PHE A 107 -8.40 7.18 -9.85
CA PHE A 107 -8.51 6.42 -11.09
C PHE A 107 -9.00 4.99 -10.83
N SER A 108 -8.40 4.31 -9.85
CA SER A 108 -8.74 2.93 -9.52
C SER A 108 -10.17 2.80 -9.00
N ASN A 109 -10.64 3.73 -8.16
CA ASN A 109 -11.99 3.67 -7.63
C ASN A 109 -13.05 4.02 -8.68
N ILE A 110 -12.77 4.96 -9.59
CA ILE A 110 -13.64 5.25 -10.73
C ILE A 110 -13.77 4.00 -11.60
N PHE A 111 -12.65 3.37 -11.94
CA PHE A 111 -12.63 2.13 -12.72
C PHE A 111 -13.49 1.02 -12.08
N LEU A 112 -13.33 0.78 -10.77
CA LEU A 112 -14.15 -0.19 -10.04
C LEU A 112 -15.64 0.17 -10.05
N SER A 113 -15.97 1.45 -9.89
CA SER A 113 -17.35 1.93 -9.90
C SER A 113 -18.01 1.71 -11.26
N VAL A 114 -17.28 1.94 -12.36
CA VAL A 114 -17.76 1.67 -13.72
C VAL A 114 -18.01 0.17 -13.94
N ILE A 115 -17.15 -0.71 -13.41
CA ILE A 115 -17.37 -2.16 -13.51
C ILE A 115 -18.63 -2.56 -12.75
N VAL A 116 -18.78 -2.10 -11.51
CA VAL A 116 -19.97 -2.38 -10.70
C VAL A 116 -21.23 -1.92 -11.42
N PHE A 117 -21.22 -0.69 -11.97
CA PHE A 117 -22.33 -0.15 -12.74
C PHE A 117 -22.66 -1.00 -13.98
N ASN A 118 -21.65 -1.41 -14.75
CA ASN A 118 -21.85 -2.27 -15.92
C ASN A 118 -22.46 -3.63 -15.56
N ILE A 119 -22.00 -4.26 -14.47
CA ILE A 119 -22.55 -5.54 -13.99
C ILE A 119 -24.02 -5.37 -13.60
N ILE A 120 -24.34 -4.31 -12.85
CA ILE A 120 -25.72 -4.01 -12.44
C ILE A 120 -26.60 -3.74 -13.66
N SER A 121 -26.14 -2.90 -14.60
CA SER A 121 -26.88 -2.56 -15.81
C SER A 121 -27.14 -3.75 -16.73
N LYS A 122 -26.30 -4.79 -16.69
CA LYS A 122 -26.50 -6.03 -17.46
C LYS A 122 -27.41 -7.03 -16.73
N SER A 123 -27.50 -6.93 -15.41
CA SER A 123 -28.31 -7.83 -14.58
C SER A 123 -29.77 -7.39 -14.45
N ILE A 124 -30.08 -6.13 -14.76
CA ILE A 124 -31.43 -5.56 -14.91
C ILE A 124 -31.87 -5.76 -16.36
#